data_AF-A0A2G8I8D6-F1
#
_entry.id   AF-A0A2G8I8D6-F1
#
_cell.length_a   1.000
_cell.length_b   1.000
_cell.length_c   1.000
_cell.angle_alpha   90.00
_cell.angle_beta   90.00
_cell.angle_gamma   90.00
#
_symmetry.space_group_name_H-M   'P 1'
#
loop_
_entity.id
_entity.type
_entity.pdbx_description
1 polymer ?
#
loop_
_entity_poly.entity_id
_entity_poly.type
_entity_poly.pdbx_seq_one_letter_code
_entity_poly.pdbx_strand_id
1 'polypeptide(L)' 'MKITDLKLGDIVCQKDDGFPMVVVGLHSTLDELAKGKGDVYLDFEGNEGDMWEATPDDLIKWTE' A
#
# COMPACT_ATOMS: atom_id res chain seq x y z
N MET A 1 4.48 7.27 2.25
CA MET A 1 4.05 6.92 3.63
C MET A 1 5.07 5.99 4.27
N LYS A 2 4.92 5.58 5.54
CA LYS A 2 5.70 4.47 6.12
C LYS A 2 4.83 3.23 6.26
N ILE A 3 5.41 2.03 6.18
CA ILE A 3 4.65 0.79 6.36
C ILE A 3 3.99 0.70 7.75
N THR A 4 4.63 1.29 8.77
CA THR A 4 4.13 1.32 10.14
C THR A 4 2.88 2.19 10.32
N ASP A 5 2.58 3.05 9.35
CA ASP A 5 1.42 3.94 9.37
C ASP A 5 0.22 3.35 8.60
N LEU A 6 0.42 2.23 7.88
CA LEU A 6 -0.58 1.55 7.07
C LEU A 6 -1.27 0.43 7.84
N LYS A 7 -2.54 0.19 7.52
CA LYS A 7 -3.33 -0.93 8.03
C LYS A 7 -4.06 -1.61 6.88
N LEU A 8 -4.34 -2.89 7.07
CA LEU A 8 -5.25 -3.62 6.17
C LEU A 8 -6.61 -2.91 6.14
N GLY A 9 -7.13 -2.69 4.93
CA GLY A 9 -8.37 -1.95 4.68
C GLY A 9 -8.21 -0.45 4.50
N ASP A 10 -7.01 0.13 4.68
CA ASP A 10 -6.78 1.54 4.32
C ASP A 10 -6.94 1.74 2.81
N ILE A 11 -7.51 2.88 2.41
CA ILE A 11 -7.59 3.29 1.00
C ILE A 11 -6.43 4.25 0.71
N VAL A 12 -5.62 3.89 -0.28
CA VAL A 12 -4.43 4.60 -0.71
C VAL A 12 -4.45 4.77 -2.23
N CYS A 13 -3.59 5.63 -2.75
CA CYS A 13 -3.30 5.69 -4.17
C CYS A 13 -1.81 5.83 -4.42
N GLN A 14 -1.36 5.39 -5.60
CA GLN A 14 -0.02 5.72 -6.07
C GLN A 14 0.03 7.22 -6.39
N LYS A 15 1.20 7.82 -6.17
CA LYS A 15 1.43 9.26 -6.43
C LYS A 15 1.16 9.66 -7.88
N ASP A 16 1.35 8.73 -8.82
CA ASP A 16 1.37 9.04 -10.25
C ASP A 16 0.00 8.90 -10.92
N ASP A 17 -0.85 7.96 -10.47
CA ASP A 17 -2.17 7.70 -11.08
C ASP A 17 -3.35 8.26 -10.27
N GLY A 18 -3.19 8.46 -8.96
CA GLY A 18 -4.27 8.87 -8.06
C GLY A 18 -5.42 7.86 -7.94
N PHE A 19 -5.25 6.62 -8.44
CA PHE A 19 -6.30 5.61 -8.46
C PHE A 19 -6.45 4.96 -7.07
N PRO A 20 -7.68 4.94 -6.50
CA PRO A 20 -7.90 4.39 -5.17
C PRO A 20 -7.78 2.86 -5.16
N MET A 21 -6.98 2.36 -4.23
CA MET A 21 -6.81 0.93 -3.96
C MET A 21 -6.84 0.66 -2.47
N VAL A 22 -7.23 -0.56 -2.10
CA VAL A 22 -7.33 -1.02 -0.73
C VAL A 22 -6.07 -1.80 -0.36
N VAL A 23 -5.52 -1.53 0.82
CA VAL A 23 -4.40 -2.31 1.38
C VAL A 23 -4.89 -3.68 1.82
N VAL A 24 -4.40 -4.75 1.18
CA VAL A 24 -4.78 -6.14 1.46
C VAL A 24 -3.64 -6.98 2.03
N GLY A 25 -2.41 -6.47 2.00
CA GLY A 25 -1.26 -7.14 2.62
C GLY A 25 -0.12 -6.18 2.95
N LEU A 26 0.67 -6.56 3.96
CA LEU A 26 1.86 -5.83 4.39
C LEU A 26 2.96 -6.84 4.68
N HIS A 27 4.14 -6.64 4.08
CA HIS A 27 5.31 -7.47 4.34
C HIS A 27 6.55 -6.60 4.58
N SER A 28 7.41 -7.02 5.49
CA SER A 28 8.66 -6.34 5.78
C SER A 28 9.59 -7.27 6.55
N THR A 29 10.90 -7.14 6.31
CA THR A 29 11.91 -7.63 7.25
C THR A 29 11.96 -6.74 8.50
N LEU A 30 12.60 -7.21 9.58
CA LEU A 30 12.77 -6.39 10.80
C LEU A 30 13.60 -5.11 10.52
N ASP A 31 14.61 -5.19 9.66
CA ASP A 31 15.48 -4.06 9.32
C ASP A 31 14.76 -3.00 8.47
N GLU A 32 13.88 -3.42 7.58
CA GLU A 32 13.03 -2.52 6.79
C GLU A 32 11.96 -1.86 7.66
N LEU A 33 11.34 -2.64 8.56
CA LEU A 33 10.31 -2.15 9.47
C LEU A 33 10.86 -1.04 10.36
N ALA A 34 12.09 -1.22 10.88
CA ALA A 34 12.80 -0.19 11.65
C ALA A 34 13.06 1.10 10.84
N LYS A 35 13.12 1.01 9.51
CA LYS A 35 13.28 2.14 8.58
C LYS A 35 11.94 2.64 8.02
N GLY A 36 10.81 2.04 8.39
CA GLY A 36 9.48 2.35 7.87
C GLY A 36 9.24 1.88 6.43
N LYS A 37 10.04 0.93 5.92
CA LYS A 37 9.98 0.37 4.57
C LYS A 37 9.36 -1.03 4.59
N GLY A 38 9.04 -1.55 3.41
CA GLY A 38 8.55 -2.90 3.16
C GLY A 38 7.71 -2.91 1.89
N ASP A 39 6.96 -3.98 1.69
CA ASP A 39 6.07 -4.18 0.55
C ASP A 39 4.60 -4.06 1.00
N VAL A 40 3.80 -3.41 0.16
CA VAL A 40 2.37 -3.19 0.35
C VAL A 40 1.65 -3.86 -0.80
N TYR A 41 0.72 -4.76 -0.47
CA TYR A 41 -0.13 -5.42 -1.44
C TYR A 41 -1.48 -4.71 -1.50
N LEU A 42 -1.89 -4.36 -2.71
CA LEU A 42 -3.06 -3.55 -3.01
C LEU A 42 -4.02 -4.31 -3.90
N ASP A 43 -5.30 -4.01 -3.73
CA ASP A 43 -6.37 -4.56 -4.56
C ASP A 43 -7.49 -3.52 -4.77
N PHE A 44 -8.36 -3.74 -5.76
CA PHE A 44 -9.50 -2.88 -6.05
C PHE A 44 -10.65 -3.68 -6.69
N GLU A 45 -11.87 -3.14 -6.60
CA GLU A 45 -13.05 -3.77 -7.20
C GLU A 45 -12.90 -3.86 -8.73
N GLY A 46 -13.03 -5.06 -9.31
CA GLY A 46 -12.77 -5.32 -10.73
C GLY A 46 -11.36 -5.84 -11.04
N ASN A 47 -10.52 -6.06 -10.04
CA ASN A 47 -9.19 -6.68 -10.17
C ASN A 47 -9.18 -8.16 -9.74
N GLU A 48 -10.30 -8.88 -9.89
CA GLU A 48 -10.46 -10.21 -9.32
C GLU A 48 -9.39 -11.19 -9.81
N GLY A 49 -8.54 -11.63 -8.88
CA GLY A 49 -7.52 -12.65 -9.14
C GLY A 49 -6.11 -12.10 -9.36
N ASP A 50 -5.89 -10.79 -9.22
CA ASP A 50 -4.56 -10.18 -9.21
C ASP A 50 -4.34 -9.33 -7.96
N MET A 51 -3.07 -8.98 -7.67
CA MET A 51 -2.70 -8.06 -6.60
C MET A 51 -1.57 -7.15 -7.08
N TRP A 52 -1.64 -5.88 -6.72
CA TRP A 52 -0.57 -4.94 -7.03
C TRP A 52 0.42 -4.85 -5.88
N GLU A 53 1.72 -4.87 -6.18
CA GLU A 53 2.78 -4.66 -5.21
C GLU A 53 3.32 -3.23 -5.33
N ALA A 54 3.45 -2.54 -4.21
CA ALA A 54 3.96 -1.17 -4.14
C ALA A 54 4.82 -0.98 -2.90
N THR A 55 5.69 0.03 -2.91
CA THR A 55 6.40 0.44 -1.69
C THR A 55 5.62 1.54 -0.96
N PRO A 56 5.71 1.63 0.38
CA PRO A 56 5.07 2.69 1.15
C PRO A 56 5.46 4.09 0.66
N ASP A 57 6.68 4.25 0.14
CA ASP A 57 7.19 5.52 -0.37
C ASP A 57 6.45 5.99 -1.62
N ASP A 58 5.85 5.08 -2.40
CA ASP A 58 5.10 5.40 -3.62
C ASP A 58 3.63 5.76 -3.34
N LEU A 59 3.19 5.57 -2.10
CA LEU A 59 1.79 5.71 -1.69
C LEU A 59 1.51 7.02 -0.94
N ILE A 60 0.30 7.52 -1.15
CA ILE A 60 -0.35 8.58 -0.39
C ILE A 60 -1.74 8.14 0.07
N LYS A 61 -2.29 8.80 1.09
CA LYS A 61 -3.69 8.58 1.48
C LYS A 61 -4.59 9.08 0.37
N TRP A 62 -5.58 8.27 0.02
CA TRP A 62 -6.63 8.70 -0.88
C TRP A 62 -7.56 9.69 -0.16
N THR A 63 -8.01 10.71 -0.88
CA THR A 63 -8.97 11.72 -0.40
C THR A 63 -10.05 11.90 -1.47
N GLU A 64 -11.32 11.92 -1.05
CA GLU A 64 -12.49 12.18 -1.92
C GLU A 64 -12.46 13.55 -2.61
#